data_AF-A0A4S4B2E3-F1
#
_entry.id   AF-A0A4S4B2E3-F1
#
_cell.length_a   1.000
_cell.length_b   1.000
_cell.length_c   1.000
_cell.angle_alpha   90.00
_cell.angle_beta   90.00
_cell.angle_gamma   90.00
#
_symmetry.space_group_name_H-M   'P 1'
#
loop_
_entity.id
_entity.type
_entity.pdbx_description
1 polymer ?
#
loop_
_entity_poly.entity_id
_entity_poly.type
_entity_poly.pdbx_seq_one_letter_code
_entity_poly.pdbx_strand_id
1 'polypeptide(L)'
;MTALPQPLHAHLRNQQAFETCVATTLQVLAAVEFAPALHHTQPTQEILLAFAAELDRHAGEIAALAGERYLDLPALGQGYYERLVTERDEPLPAAYHALHSVAYLGLDGGTTTATLLSAVAYALRVLAQQKSRLRH
;
A
#
# COMPACT_ATOMS: atom_id res chain seq x y z
N MET A 1 17.90 13.47 17.86
CA MET A 1 17.08 12.64 18.76
C MET A 1 17.47 11.19 18.53
N THR A 2 18.06 10.53 19.50
CA THR A 2 18.46 9.11 19.39
C THR A 2 17.25 8.23 19.70
N ALA A 3 16.73 7.54 18.69
CA ALA A 3 15.70 6.52 18.88
C ALA A 3 16.28 5.40 19.77
N LEU A 4 15.59 5.09 20.87
CA LEU A 4 15.96 3.95 21.71
C LEU A 4 15.82 2.66 20.88
N PRO A 5 16.80 1.74 20.95
CA PRO A 5 16.73 0.49 20.18
C PRO A 5 15.50 -0.30 20.61
N GLN A 6 14.69 -0.69 19.63
CA GLN A 6 13.49 -1.47 19.87
C GLN A 6 13.87 -2.87 20.39
N PRO A 7 13.13 -3.44 21.36
CA PRO A 7 13.39 -4.80 21.81
C PRO A 7 13.32 -5.78 20.63
N LEU A 8 14.28 -6.72 20.54
CA LEU A 8 14.44 -7.62 19.39
C LEU A 8 13.14 -8.38 19.03
N HIS A 9 12.36 -8.79 20.04
CA HIS A 9 11.06 -9.43 19.83
C HIS A 9 10.01 -8.52 19.17
N ALA A 10 9.99 -7.24 19.53
CA ALA A 10 9.07 -6.27 18.93
C ALA A 10 9.48 -5.94 17.49
N HIS A 11 10.79 -5.89 17.22
CA HIS A 11 11.32 -5.72 15.87
C HIS A 11 10.93 -6.90 14.96
N LEU A 12 11.17 -8.15 15.40
CA LEU A 12 10.80 -9.35 14.63
C LEU A 12 9.29 -9.43 14.33
N ARG A 13 8.45 -9.10 15.32
CA ARG A 13 6.98 -9.09 15.11
C ARG A 13 6.57 -8.04 14.08
N ASN A 14 7.15 -6.84 14.16
CA ASN A 14 6.84 -5.77 13.22
C ASN A 14 7.31 -6.13 11.81
N GLN A 15 8.49 -6.75 11.68
CA GLN A 15 9.01 -7.24 10.41
C GLN A 15 8.08 -8.28 9.78
N GLN A 16 7.63 -9.28 10.55
CA GLN A 16 6.69 -10.29 10.07
C GLN A 16 5.34 -9.68 9.64
N ALA A 17 4.83 -8.72 10.40
CA ALA A 17 3.59 -8.02 10.04
C ALA A 17 3.75 -7.22 8.74
N PHE A 18 4.88 -6.55 8.57
CA PHE A 18 5.23 -5.82 7.34
C PHE A 18 5.31 -6.77 6.14
N GLU A 19 6.04 -7.87 6.24
CA GLU A 19 6.17 -8.87 5.16
C GLU A 19 4.80 -9.47 4.78
N THR A 20 3.96 -9.74 5.78
CA THR A 20 2.59 -10.22 5.57
C THR A 20 1.75 -9.19 4.83
N CYS A 21 1.84 -7.91 5.21
CA CYS A 21 1.15 -6.81 4.55
C CYS A 21 1.58 -6.68 3.07
N VAL A 22 2.89 -6.73 2.79
CA VAL A 22 3.41 -6.68 1.40
C VAL A 22 2.92 -7.88 0.58
N ALA A 23 3.03 -9.09 1.13
CA ALA A 23 2.63 -10.32 0.43
C ALA A 23 1.13 -10.36 0.13
N THR A 24 0.29 -9.99 1.10
CA THR A 24 -1.17 -9.93 0.90
C THR A 24 -1.57 -8.83 -0.08
N THR A 25 -0.88 -7.69 -0.06
CA THR A 25 -1.11 -6.63 -1.05
C THR A 25 -0.78 -7.12 -2.46
N LEU A 26 0.34 -7.83 -2.63
CA LEU A 26 0.71 -8.42 -3.92
C LEU A 26 -0.35 -9.41 -4.42
N GLN A 27 -0.91 -10.23 -3.53
CA GLN A 27 -2.00 -11.16 -3.88
C GLN A 27 -3.27 -10.43 -4.34
N VAL A 28 -3.63 -9.31 -3.69
CA VAL A 28 -4.78 -8.50 -4.10
C VAL A 28 -4.55 -7.88 -5.47
N LEU A 29 -3.37 -7.31 -5.73
CA LEU A 29 -3.03 -6.76 -7.05
C LEU A 29 -3.05 -7.85 -8.13
N ALA A 30 -2.47 -9.02 -7.85
CA ALA A 30 -2.49 -10.16 -8.75
C ALA A 30 -3.92 -10.66 -9.02
N ALA A 31 -4.80 -10.63 -8.02
CA ALA A 31 -6.21 -10.98 -8.20
C ALA A 31 -6.96 -9.94 -9.04
N VAL A 32 -6.59 -8.67 -9.00
CA VAL A 32 -7.13 -7.65 -9.92
C VAL A 32 -6.67 -7.93 -11.36
N GLU A 33 -5.38 -8.21 -11.54
CA GLU A 33 -4.75 -8.42 -12.85
C GLU A 33 -5.18 -9.73 -13.52
N PHE A 34 -5.02 -10.86 -12.84
CA PHE A 34 -5.05 -12.19 -13.47
C PHE A 34 -6.39 -12.90 -13.34
N ALA A 35 -7.26 -12.53 -12.39
CA ALA A 35 -8.52 -13.25 -12.21
C ALA A 35 -9.41 -13.32 -13.48
N PRO A 36 -9.51 -12.28 -14.34
CA PRO A 36 -10.25 -12.38 -15.60
C PRO A 36 -9.71 -13.44 -16.55
N ALA A 37 -8.38 -13.54 -16.68
CA ALA A 37 -7.73 -14.51 -17.54
C ALA A 37 -7.84 -15.94 -16.99
N LEU A 38 -7.95 -16.08 -15.67
CA LEU A 38 -8.05 -17.36 -14.97
C LEU A 38 -9.51 -17.79 -14.67
N HIS A 39 -10.51 -17.07 -15.17
CA HIS A 39 -11.93 -17.30 -14.85
C HIS A 39 -12.24 -17.30 -13.33
N HIS A 40 -11.47 -16.55 -12.55
CA HIS A 40 -11.69 -16.35 -11.13
C HIS A 40 -12.50 -15.07 -10.86
N THR A 41 -13.14 -15.02 -9.70
CA THR A 41 -13.84 -13.83 -9.24
C THR A 41 -12.83 -12.74 -8.89
N GLN A 42 -12.89 -11.62 -9.61
CA GLN A 42 -12.12 -10.44 -9.24
C GLN A 42 -12.55 -9.88 -7.87
N PRO A 43 -11.64 -9.22 -7.13
CA PRO A 43 -11.99 -8.49 -5.91
C PRO A 43 -13.11 -7.49 -6.18
N THR A 44 -14.12 -7.43 -5.32
CA THR A 44 -15.20 -6.45 -5.47
C THR A 44 -14.72 -5.04 -5.09
N GLN A 45 -15.53 -4.02 -5.41
CA GLN A 45 -15.23 -2.65 -5.01
C GLN A 45 -15.09 -2.53 -3.49
N GLU A 46 -15.99 -3.16 -2.74
CA GLU A 46 -16.01 -3.15 -1.28
C GLU A 46 -14.74 -3.78 -0.71
N ILE A 47 -14.28 -4.90 -1.29
CA ILE A 47 -13.04 -5.56 -0.89
C ILE A 47 -11.84 -4.64 -1.14
N LEU A 48 -11.76 -3.99 -2.30
CA LEU A 48 -10.66 -3.07 -2.61
C LEU A 48 -10.62 -1.86 -1.68
N LEU A 49 -11.78 -1.28 -1.34
CA LEU A 49 -11.87 -0.14 -0.43
C LEU A 49 -11.54 -0.53 1.02
N ALA A 50 -12.03 -1.68 1.49
CA ALA A 50 -11.69 -2.20 2.81
C ALA A 50 -10.19 -2.48 2.93
N PHE A 51 -9.60 -3.09 1.89
CA PHE A 51 -8.17 -3.35 1.86
C PHE A 51 -7.35 -2.06 1.81
N ALA A 52 -7.77 -1.05 1.05
CA ALA A 52 -7.11 0.27 1.04
C ALA A 52 -7.11 0.94 2.43
N ALA A 53 -8.22 0.86 3.18
CA ALA A 53 -8.28 1.38 4.54
C ALA A 53 -7.31 0.65 5.49
N GLU A 54 -7.17 -0.67 5.30
CA GLU A 54 -6.23 -1.48 6.07
C GLU A 54 -4.77 -1.14 5.74
N LEU A 55 -4.44 -0.84 4.48
CA LEU A 55 -3.11 -0.37 4.10
C LEU A 55 -2.76 0.99 4.71
N ASP A 56 -3.71 1.93 4.77
CA ASP A 56 -3.47 3.21 5.44
C ASP A 56 -3.25 3.03 6.94
N ARG A 57 -3.94 2.08 7.58
CA ARG A 57 -3.67 1.71 8.98
C ARG A 57 -2.23 1.23 9.15
N HIS A 58 -1.77 0.31 8.30
CA HIS A 58 -0.38 -0.19 8.34
C HIS A 58 0.63 0.91 8.03
N ALA A 59 0.34 1.82 7.09
CA ALA A 59 1.18 2.97 6.79
C ALA A 59 1.35 3.88 8.03
N GLY A 60 0.24 4.14 8.74
CA GLY A 60 0.26 4.88 10.00
C GLY A 60 1.11 4.21 11.08
N GLU A 61 1.06 2.88 11.18
CA GLU A 61 1.90 2.12 12.10
C GLU A 61 3.39 2.21 11.75
N ILE A 62 3.74 2.11 10.46
CA ILE A 62 5.12 2.27 9.99
C ILE A 62 5.63 3.69 10.30
N ALA A 63 4.83 4.72 10.01
CA ALA A 63 5.21 6.10 10.33
C ALA A 63 5.37 6.32 11.84
N ALA A 64 4.49 5.72 12.65
CA ALA A 64 4.60 5.79 14.11
C ALA A 64 5.87 5.10 14.65
N LEU A 65 6.30 3.99 14.03
CA LEU A 65 7.57 3.32 14.34
C LEU A 65 8.77 4.18 13.93
N ALA A 66 8.66 4.94 12.84
CA ALA A 66 9.67 5.90 12.39
C ALA A 66 9.71 7.21 13.21
N GLY A 67 8.77 7.39 14.15
CA GLY A 67 8.68 8.58 15.00
C GLY A 67 7.79 9.71 14.46
N GLU A 68 7.13 9.51 13.32
CA GLU A 68 6.38 10.54 12.58
C GLU A 68 4.86 10.29 12.61
N ARG A 69 4.25 10.43 13.78
CA ARG A 69 2.83 10.06 14.01
C ARG A 69 1.78 11.01 13.43
N TYR A 70 2.19 12.20 13.00
CA TYR A 70 1.28 13.29 12.63
C TYR A 70 1.32 13.63 11.14
N LEU A 71 1.93 12.78 10.34
CA LEU A 71 1.96 12.97 8.89
C LEU A 71 0.59 12.72 8.29
N ASP A 72 0.20 13.60 7.37
CA ASP A 72 -0.94 13.38 6.48
C ASP A 72 -0.54 12.37 5.39
N LEU A 73 -0.42 11.11 5.79
CA LEU A 73 -0.07 10.01 4.89
C LEU A 73 -1.02 9.90 3.70
N PRO A 74 -2.36 10.05 3.86
CA PRO A 74 -3.26 10.06 2.71
C PRO A 74 -2.92 11.14 1.67
N ALA A 75 -2.64 12.37 2.09
CA ALA A 75 -2.25 13.44 1.15
C ALA A 75 -0.88 13.18 0.51
N LEU A 76 0.10 12.70 1.28
CA LEU A 76 1.43 12.37 0.78
C LEU A 76 1.38 11.19 -0.20
N GLY A 77 0.61 10.16 0.11
CA GLY A 77 0.39 8.98 -0.71
C GLY A 77 -0.31 9.34 -2.02
N GLN A 78 -1.34 10.19 -1.96
CA GLN A 78 -1.97 10.76 -3.16
C GLN A 78 -0.96 11.51 -4.03
N GLY A 79 -0.19 12.45 -3.46
CA GLY A 79 0.80 13.21 -4.21
C GLY A 79 1.91 12.33 -4.81
N TYR A 80 2.27 11.24 -4.15
CA TYR A 80 3.19 10.26 -4.73
C TYR A 80 2.54 9.50 -5.90
N TYR A 81 1.32 8.99 -5.71
CA TYR A 81 0.56 8.32 -6.75
C TYR A 81 0.39 9.19 -8.00
N GLU A 82 0.00 10.46 -7.83
CA GLU A 82 -0.19 11.42 -8.93
C GLU A 82 1.09 11.59 -9.75
N ARG A 83 2.25 11.62 -9.11
CA ARG A 83 3.55 11.67 -9.82
C ARG A 83 3.82 10.39 -10.60
N LEU A 84 3.57 9.21 -10.03
CA LEU A 84 3.75 7.93 -10.73
C LEU A 84 2.88 7.85 -11.99
N VAL A 85 1.58 8.17 -11.89
CA VAL A 85 0.67 8.04 -13.04
C VAL A 85 0.89 9.12 -14.10
N THR A 86 1.48 10.27 -13.73
CA THR A 86 1.90 11.30 -14.69
C THR A 86 2.94 10.76 -15.68
N GLU A 87 3.73 9.76 -15.29
CA GLU A 87 4.73 9.09 -16.12
C GLU A 87 4.16 7.99 -17.03
N ARG A 88 2.82 7.96 -17.20
CA ARG A 88 2.00 7.03 -18.02
C ARG A 88 1.61 5.71 -17.35
N ASP A 89 1.75 5.59 -16.04
CA ASP A 89 1.26 4.41 -15.33
C ASP A 89 -0.27 4.44 -15.14
N GLU A 90 -0.93 3.35 -15.50
CA GLU A 90 -2.30 3.06 -15.05
C GLU A 90 -2.30 2.76 -13.53
N PRO A 91 -3.46 2.81 -12.85
CA PRO A 91 -3.49 2.65 -11.39
C PRO A 91 -2.88 1.33 -10.90
N LEU A 92 -3.02 0.25 -11.67
CA LEU A 92 -2.48 -1.07 -11.32
C LEU A 92 -0.92 -1.09 -11.44
N PRO A 93 -0.29 -0.70 -12.56
CA PRO A 93 1.16 -0.49 -12.63
C PRO A 93 1.70 0.42 -11.53
N ALA A 94 1.04 1.55 -11.25
CA ALA A 94 1.46 2.47 -10.19
C ALA A 94 1.43 1.80 -8.80
N ALA A 95 0.41 0.98 -8.51
CA ALA A 95 0.33 0.19 -7.29
C ALA A 95 1.47 -0.83 -7.19
N TYR A 96 1.79 -1.52 -8.28
CA TYR A 96 2.93 -2.44 -8.33
C TYR A 96 4.25 -1.73 -8.10
N HIS A 97 4.49 -0.59 -8.76
CA HIS A 97 5.72 0.18 -8.63
C HIS A 97 5.91 0.67 -7.19
N ALA A 98 4.86 1.24 -6.58
CA ALA A 98 4.90 1.68 -5.20
C ALA A 98 5.11 0.50 -4.24
N LEU A 99 4.43 -0.64 -4.44
CA LEU A 99 4.60 -1.83 -3.60
C LEU A 99 6.01 -2.43 -3.70
N HIS A 100 6.61 -2.47 -4.89
CA HIS A 100 8.00 -2.90 -5.06
C HIS A 100 8.96 -1.96 -4.32
N SER A 101 8.69 -0.65 -4.37
CA SER A 101 9.47 0.34 -3.63
C SER A 101 9.33 0.15 -2.11
N VAL A 102 8.12 -0.14 -1.62
CA VAL A 102 7.87 -0.51 -0.22
C VAL A 102 8.69 -1.74 0.17
N ALA A 103 8.62 -2.82 -0.62
CA ALA A 103 9.33 -4.06 -0.35
C ALA A 103 10.86 -3.87 -0.36
N TYR A 104 11.38 -3.04 -1.26
CA TYR A 104 12.81 -2.71 -1.35
C TYR A 104 13.30 -1.93 -0.13
N LEU A 105 12.54 -0.91 0.30
CA LEU A 105 12.92 -0.05 1.42
C LEU A 105 12.76 -0.75 2.78
N GLY A 106 11.78 -1.64 2.90
CA GLY A 106 11.45 -2.30 4.16
C GLY A 106 10.99 -1.33 5.25
N LEU A 107 10.95 -1.80 6.49
CA LEU A 107 10.62 -0.96 7.66
C LEU A 107 11.64 0.15 7.90
N ASP A 108 12.90 -0.08 7.55
CA ASP A 108 14.00 0.88 7.75
C ASP A 108 13.87 2.13 6.87
N GLY A 109 13.11 2.04 5.76
CA GLY A 109 12.74 3.21 4.96
C GLY A 109 11.75 4.17 5.66
N GLY A 110 11.21 3.77 6.81
CA GLY A 110 10.42 4.61 7.72
C GLY A 110 9.26 5.34 7.01
N THR A 111 9.25 6.66 7.13
CA THR A 111 8.23 7.54 6.55
C THR A 111 8.07 7.38 5.04
N THR A 112 9.15 7.13 4.31
CA THR A 112 9.09 6.92 2.86
C THR A 112 8.32 5.64 2.55
N THR A 113 8.62 4.55 3.27
CA THR A 113 7.87 3.29 3.16
C THR A 113 6.39 3.49 3.49
N ALA A 114 6.07 4.23 4.56
CA ALA A 114 4.69 4.54 4.93
C ALA A 114 3.96 5.33 3.83
N THR A 115 4.61 6.36 3.27
CA THR A 115 4.05 7.19 2.19
C THR A 115 3.76 6.36 0.95
N LEU A 116 4.69 5.49 0.54
CA LEU A 116 4.53 4.61 -0.60
C LEU A 116 3.42 3.58 -0.38
N LEU A 117 3.30 3.04 0.83
CA LEU A 117 2.20 2.12 1.17
C LEU A 117 0.84 2.84 1.11
N SER A 118 0.76 4.09 1.55
CA SER A 118 -0.45 4.91 1.38
C SER A 118 -0.71 5.25 -0.10
N ALA A 119 0.33 5.40 -0.93
CA ALA A 119 0.17 5.53 -2.38
C ALA A 119 -0.44 4.27 -3.01
N VAL A 120 -0.07 3.07 -2.54
CA VAL A 120 -0.73 1.82 -2.94
C VAL A 120 -2.21 1.82 -2.52
N ALA A 121 -2.51 2.24 -1.29
CA ALA A 121 -3.89 2.38 -0.81
C ALA A 121 -4.71 3.32 -1.70
N TYR A 122 -4.13 4.46 -2.10
CA TYR A 122 -4.77 5.39 -3.02
C TYR A 122 -5.02 4.76 -4.40
N ALA A 123 -4.03 4.07 -4.96
CA ALA A 123 -4.18 3.37 -6.25
C ALA A 123 -5.32 2.32 -6.21
N LEU A 124 -5.47 1.58 -5.10
CA LEU A 124 -6.59 0.65 -4.91
C LEU A 124 -7.95 1.35 -4.91
N ARG A 125 -8.06 2.56 -4.33
CA ARG A 125 -9.29 3.36 -4.38
C ARG A 125 -9.63 3.76 -5.82
N VAL A 126 -8.63 4.15 -6.61
CA VAL A 126 -8.83 4.47 -8.03
C VAL A 126 -9.31 3.25 -8.81
N LEU A 127 -8.69 2.07 -8.59
CA LEU A 127 -9.13 0.80 -9.20
C LEU A 127 -10.58 0.45 -8.82
N ALA A 128 -10.94 0.66 -7.55
CA ALA A 128 -12.30 0.43 -7.06
C ALA A 128 -13.33 1.34 -7.76
N GLN A 129 -13.00 2.62 -7.98
CA GLN A 129 -13.84 3.56 -8.71
C GLN A 129 -13.99 3.21 -10.19
N GLN A 130 -12.92 2.76 -10.85
CA GLN A 130 -12.98 2.31 -12.24
C GLN A 130 -13.91 1.11 -12.42
N LYS A 131 -13.95 0.17 -11.47
CA LYS A 131 -14.89 -0.95 -11.48
C LYS A 131 -16.36 -0.54 -11.39
N SER A 132 -16.67 0.51 -10.61
CA SER A 132 -18.03 1.04 -10.53
C SER A 132 -18.49 1.59 -11.88
N ARG A 133 -17.61 2.32 -12.59
CA ARG A 133 -17.93 2.90 -13.90
C ARG A 133 -18.19 1.86 -15.00
N LEU A 134 -17.61 0.67 -14.90
CA LEU A 134 -17.81 -0.41 -15.87
C LEU A 134 -19.12 -1.20 -15.64
N ARG A 135 -19.82 -1.00 -14.52
CA ARG A 135 -21.07 -1.70 -14.17
C ARG A 135 -22.35 -0.87 -14.40
N HIS A 136 -22.22 0.40 -14.82
CA HIS A 136 -23.31 1.32 -15.12
C HIS A 136 -23.37 1.62 -16.61
#